data_AF-A0A534BDJ3-F1
#
_entry.id   AF-A0A534BDJ3-F1
#
_cell.length_a   1.000
_cell.length_b   1.000
_cell.length_c   1.000
_cell.angle_alpha   90.00
_cell.angle_beta   90.00
_cell.angle_gamma   90.00
#
_symmetry.space_group_name_H-M   'P 1'
#
loop_
_entity.id
_entity.type
_entity.pdbx_description
1 polymer ?
#
loop_
_entity_poly.entity_id
_entity_poly.type
_entity_poly.pdbx_seq_one_letter_code
_entity_poly.pdbx_strand_id
1 'polypeptide(L)'
;ITRVDPKQLDAIFESDAQPVAGNRPATPPQPGAGNVSAGAAAVSIDEFKRIDLRVAKILDAQHVDGADKLLKLTLDLGSETRTVFAGIKSAYDPDALKGRLTVMVANLAPRKMKFGVSEGMVLAASGDTPGLYLLSPDAGATPGMRIS
;
A
#
# COMPACT_ATOMS: atom_id res chain seq x y z
N ILE A 1 10.74 -50.84 63.75
CA ILE A 1 12.06 -50.55 63.13
C ILE A 1 12.54 -51.79 62.43
N THR A 2 12.42 -51.84 61.09
CA THR A 2 13.27 -52.64 60.16
C THR A 2 12.95 -52.12 58.74
N ARG A 3 13.56 -51.01 58.30
CA ARG A 3 14.62 -50.95 57.28
C ARG A 3 14.51 -52.04 56.21
N VAL A 4 14.10 -51.65 55.00
CA VAL A 4 14.20 -52.47 53.79
C VAL A 4 15.39 -51.93 52.98
N ASP A 5 16.25 -52.85 52.54
CA ASP A 5 17.61 -52.61 52.07
C ASP A 5 17.72 -51.96 50.68
N PRO A 6 18.62 -50.97 50.51
CA PRO A 6 18.76 -50.16 49.30
C PRO A 6 19.63 -50.81 48.19
N LYS A 7 19.51 -52.13 47.94
CA LYS A 7 20.37 -52.85 46.98
C LYS A 7 19.63 -53.54 45.81
N GLN A 8 18.36 -53.24 45.58
CA GLN A 8 17.62 -53.71 44.39
C GLN A 8 17.12 -52.58 43.46
N LEU A 9 17.59 -51.35 43.62
CA LEU A 9 17.24 -50.22 42.75
C LEU A 9 18.32 -49.86 41.72
N ASP A 10 19.52 -50.43 41.82
CA ASP A 10 20.66 -50.07 40.95
C ASP A 10 20.73 -50.86 39.63
N ALA A 11 19.77 -51.73 39.32
CA ALA A 11 19.80 -52.55 38.08
C ALA A 11 18.94 -52.00 36.92
N ILE A 12 18.40 -50.79 37.04
CA ILE A 12 17.57 -50.17 35.98
C ILE A 12 18.24 -48.92 35.37
N PHE A 13 19.38 -48.48 35.90
CA PHE A 13 20.05 -47.25 35.48
C PHE A 13 21.43 -47.47 34.87
N GLU A 14 21.52 -48.30 33.83
CA GLU A 14 22.66 -48.23 32.91
C GLU A 14 22.23 -48.71 31.52
N SER A 15 22.51 -47.88 30.50
CA SER A 15 22.35 -48.13 29.06
C SER A 15 21.06 -47.61 28.40
N ASP A 16 20.96 -46.30 28.23
CA ASP A 16 20.89 -45.72 26.87
C ASP A 16 21.13 -44.21 26.93
N ALA A 17 22.36 -43.83 26.57
CA ALA A 17 22.78 -42.46 26.39
C ALA A 17 22.26 -41.93 25.04
N GLN A 18 21.30 -41.01 25.07
CA GLN A 18 21.09 -40.03 23.99
C GLN A 18 20.83 -38.64 24.59
N PRO A 19 21.58 -37.60 24.16
CA PRO A 19 21.44 -36.26 24.71
C PRO A 19 20.30 -35.50 24.01
N VAL A 20 19.17 -35.31 24.69
CA VAL A 20 18.15 -34.33 24.27
C VAL A 20 18.39 -33.01 24.99
N ALA A 21 19.33 -32.24 24.45
CA ALA A 21 19.57 -30.86 24.85
C ALA A 21 18.53 -29.92 24.22
N GLY A 22 17.93 -29.05 25.04
CA GLY A 22 17.50 -27.72 24.59
C GLY A 22 16.00 -27.43 24.62
N ASN A 23 15.45 -27.25 25.82
CA ASN A 23 14.21 -26.50 26.01
C ASN A 23 14.48 -25.01 25.69
N ARG A 24 14.16 -24.56 24.47
CA ARG A 24 14.16 -23.14 24.08
C ARG A 24 12.74 -22.58 24.20
N PRO A 25 12.55 -21.37 24.77
CA PRO A 25 11.24 -20.73 24.79
C PRO A 25 10.74 -20.47 23.37
N ALA A 26 9.47 -20.78 23.12
CA ALA A 26 8.79 -20.51 21.86
C ALA A 26 8.69 -18.99 21.64
N THR A 27 9.34 -18.50 20.58
CA THR A 27 9.20 -17.14 20.07
C THR A 27 7.75 -16.89 19.64
N PRO A 28 7.12 -15.75 19.99
CA PRO A 28 5.81 -15.39 19.47
C PRO A 28 5.85 -15.31 17.93
N PRO A 29 4.75 -15.69 17.23
CA PRO A 29 4.70 -15.58 15.77
C PRO A 29 4.80 -14.11 15.39
N GLN A 30 5.91 -13.76 14.73
CA GLN A 30 6.13 -12.45 14.15
C GLN A 30 5.08 -12.24 13.04
N PRO A 31 4.30 -11.13 13.06
CA PRO A 31 3.37 -10.83 11.97
C PRO A 31 4.15 -10.82 10.67
N GLY A 32 3.66 -11.58 9.68
CA GLY A 32 4.29 -11.73 8.38
C GLY A 32 4.69 -10.38 7.82
N ALA A 33 5.99 -10.14 7.73
CA ALA A 33 6.53 -9.08 6.90
C ALA A 33 6.13 -9.45 5.47
N GLY A 34 5.07 -8.82 4.97
CA GLY A 34 4.84 -8.72 3.54
C GLY A 34 6.17 -8.34 2.91
N ASN A 35 6.57 -9.11 1.91
CA ASN A 35 7.86 -8.97 1.26
C ASN A 35 7.85 -7.59 0.58
N VAL A 36 8.30 -6.54 1.29
CA VAL A 36 8.59 -5.24 0.69
C VAL A 36 9.76 -5.51 -0.24
N SER A 37 9.42 -5.76 -1.51
CA SER A 37 10.39 -6.05 -2.56
C SER A 37 11.53 -5.05 -2.44
N ALA A 38 12.77 -5.56 -2.44
CA ALA A 38 13.97 -4.75 -2.30
C ALA A 38 13.82 -3.47 -3.13
N GLY A 39 13.75 -2.33 -2.45
CA GLY A 39 13.29 -1.07 -3.02
C GLY A 39 14.05 -0.70 -4.29
N ALA A 40 13.38 0.04 -5.17
CA ALA A 40 14.04 0.71 -6.28
C ALA A 40 15.28 1.48 -5.78
N ALA A 41 16.27 1.65 -6.66
CA ALA A 41 17.48 2.40 -6.33
C ALA A 41 17.14 3.77 -5.71
N ALA A 42 17.94 4.20 -4.73
CA ALA A 42 17.73 5.48 -4.08
C ALA A 42 17.78 6.62 -5.11
N VAL A 43 16.75 7.47 -5.11
CA VAL A 43 16.71 8.70 -5.90
C VAL A 43 17.12 9.89 -5.05
N SER A 44 17.68 10.92 -5.68
CA SER A 44 18.02 12.16 -4.97
C SER A 44 16.77 12.97 -4.63
N ILE A 45 16.86 13.82 -3.60
CA ILE A 45 15.77 14.74 -3.24
C ILE A 45 15.48 15.74 -4.38
N ASP A 46 16.50 16.09 -5.17
CA ASP A 46 16.34 16.99 -6.31
C ASP A 46 15.55 16.34 -7.45
N GLU A 47 15.67 15.03 -7.65
CA GLU A 47 14.81 14.29 -8.59
C GLU A 47 13.35 14.28 -8.11
N PHE A 48 13.11 14.06 -6.82
CA PHE A 48 11.76 14.12 -6.27
C PHE A 48 11.14 15.52 -6.42
N LYS A 49 11.89 16.59 -6.15
CA LYS A 49 11.45 17.98 -6.33
C LYS A 49 11.07 18.34 -7.76
N ARG A 50 11.56 17.60 -8.77
CA ARG A 50 11.14 17.77 -10.17
C ARG A 50 9.72 17.31 -10.40
N ILE A 51 9.15 16.44 -9.57
CA ILE A 51 7.77 15.99 -9.69
C ILE A 51 6.87 17.03 -9.00
N ASP A 52 5.88 17.56 -9.72
CA ASP A 52 4.89 18.48 -9.15
C ASP A 52 3.70 17.66 -8.65
N LEU A 53 3.74 17.28 -7.37
CA LEU A 53 2.65 16.61 -6.68
C LEU A 53 1.73 17.65 -6.05
N ARG A 54 0.42 17.55 -6.31
CA ARG A 54 -0.56 18.48 -5.77
C ARG A 54 -1.79 17.78 -5.24
N VAL A 55 -2.40 18.42 -4.24
CA VAL A 55 -3.74 18.10 -3.79
C VAL A 55 -4.74 18.59 -4.84
N ALA A 56 -5.67 17.74 -5.22
CA ALA A 56 -6.74 18.07 -6.15
C ALA A 56 -8.09 17.63 -5.60
N LYS A 57 -9.13 18.39 -5.91
CA LYS A 57 -10.53 18.02 -5.62
C LYS A 57 -11.17 17.40 -6.83
N ILE A 58 -11.83 16.27 -6.65
CA ILE A 58 -12.60 15.63 -7.72
C ILE A 58 -13.91 16.40 -7.88
N LEU A 59 -14.05 17.18 -8.95
CA LEU A 59 -15.29 17.91 -9.25
C LEU A 59 -16.33 16.98 -9.87
N ASP A 60 -15.87 16.17 -10.83
CA ASP A 60 -16.72 15.22 -11.54
C ASP A 60 -15.97 13.91 -11.79
N ALA A 61 -16.74 12.83 -11.83
CA ALA A 61 -16.24 11.49 -12.11
C ALA A 61 -17.26 10.76 -12.98
N GLN A 62 -16.80 10.18 -14.08
CA GLN A 62 -17.64 9.53 -15.07
C GLN A 62 -17.02 8.22 -15.55
N HIS A 63 -17.88 7.28 -15.93
CA HIS A 63 -17.46 6.11 -16.68
C HIS A 63 -16.97 6.52 -18.07
N VAL A 64 -15.97 5.79 -18.57
CA VAL A 64 -15.45 5.99 -19.92
C VAL A 64 -16.02 4.90 -20.82
N ASP A 65 -16.79 5.31 -21.82
CA ASP A 65 -17.36 4.38 -22.80
C ASP A 65 -16.25 3.65 -23.54
N GLY A 66 -16.25 2.32 -23.49
CA GLY A 66 -15.23 1.48 -24.11
C GLY A 66 -13.94 1.29 -23.29
N ALA A 67 -13.92 1.69 -22.01
CA ALA A 67 -12.84 1.35 -21.10
C ALA A 67 -13.34 0.57 -19.87
N ASP A 68 -12.88 -0.67 -19.72
CA ASP A 68 -13.34 -1.56 -18.65
C ASP A 68 -12.81 -1.18 -17.26
N LYS A 69 -11.66 -0.50 -17.22
CA LYS A 69 -10.93 -0.20 -15.98
C LYS A 69 -10.78 1.30 -15.67
N LEU A 70 -11.18 2.18 -16.59
CA LEU A 70 -10.90 3.61 -16.47
C LEU A 70 -12.14 4.41 -16.04
N LEU A 71 -11.94 5.38 -15.17
CA LEU A 71 -12.84 6.49 -14.91
C LEU A 71 -12.21 7.78 -15.43
N LYS A 72 -13.04 8.67 -15.98
CA LYS A 72 -12.66 10.04 -16.30
C LYS A 72 -12.93 10.90 -15.07
N LEU A 73 -11.91 11.55 -14.55
CA LEU A 73 -12.01 12.46 -13.42
C LEU A 73 -11.70 13.88 -13.89
N THR A 74 -12.55 14.82 -13.48
CA THR A 74 -12.27 16.25 -13.59
C THR A 74 -11.77 16.72 -12.24
N LEU A 75 -10.51 17.12 -12.20
CA LEU A 75 -9.79 17.52 -11.00
C LEU A 75 -9.64 19.03 -10.95
N ASP A 76 -9.90 19.61 -9.79
CA ASP A 76 -9.67 21.01 -9.48
C ASP A 76 -8.39 21.16 -8.65
N LEU A 77 -7.48 22.01 -9.12
CA LEU A 77 -6.25 22.39 -8.46
C LEU A 77 -6.34 23.80 -7.84
N GLY A 78 -7.54 24.36 -7.71
CA GLY A 78 -7.80 25.70 -7.18
C GLY A 78 -7.56 26.82 -8.20
N SER A 79 -6.51 26.72 -9.02
CA SER A 79 -6.21 27.68 -10.09
C SER A 79 -6.71 27.23 -11.47
N GLU A 80 -6.77 25.92 -11.69
CA GLU A 80 -7.14 25.32 -12.97
C GLU A 80 -7.82 23.97 -12.76
N THR A 81 -8.59 23.55 -13.75
CA THR A 81 -9.21 22.22 -13.80
C THR A 81 -8.53 21.36 -14.85
N ARG A 82 -8.29 20.09 -14.53
CA ARG A 82 -7.64 19.14 -15.43
C ARG A 82 -8.43 17.87 -15.57
N THR A 83 -8.33 17.25 -16.74
CA THR A 83 -8.92 15.94 -16.98
C THR A 83 -7.86 14.85 -16.83
N VAL A 84 -8.17 13.83 -16.03
CA VAL A 84 -7.31 12.66 -15.88
C VAL A 84 -8.12 11.37 -16.01
N PHE A 85 -7.48 10.33 -16.52
CA PHE A 85 -8.06 9.00 -16.65
C PHE A 85 -7.43 8.07 -15.62
N ALA A 86 -8.24 7.60 -14.66
CA ALA A 86 -7.79 6.83 -13.52
C ALA A 86 -8.26 5.37 -13.63
N GLY A 87 -7.33 4.43 -13.42
CA GLY A 87 -7.58 2.99 -13.46
C GLY A 87 -8.32 2.43 -12.24
N ILE A 88 -9.30 3.17 -11.70
CA ILE A 88 -9.87 2.93 -10.37
C ILE A 88 -11.33 2.45 -10.38
N LYS A 89 -11.87 2.16 -11.56
CA LYS A 89 -13.27 1.77 -11.77
C LYS A 89 -13.68 0.52 -10.99
N SER A 90 -12.76 -0.42 -10.76
CA SER A 90 -13.08 -1.67 -10.06
C SER A 90 -13.25 -1.51 -8.54
N ALA A 91 -12.83 -0.38 -7.97
CA ALA A 91 -12.82 -0.17 -6.53
C ALA A 91 -13.72 1.01 -6.08
N TYR A 92 -14.09 1.91 -6.98
CA TYR A 92 -14.82 3.12 -6.63
C TYR A 92 -15.94 3.42 -7.62
N ASP A 93 -17.12 3.72 -7.07
CA ASP A 93 -18.20 4.34 -7.82
C ASP A 93 -17.89 5.81 -8.10
N PRO A 94 -18.19 6.32 -9.31
CA PRO A 94 -17.92 7.72 -9.66
C PRO A 94 -18.60 8.72 -8.72
N ASP A 95 -19.84 8.48 -8.31
CA ASP A 95 -20.57 9.39 -7.42
C ASP A 95 -19.95 9.49 -6.03
N ALA A 96 -19.31 8.42 -5.55
CA ALA A 96 -18.59 8.42 -4.27
C ALA A 96 -17.25 9.19 -4.34
N LEU A 97 -16.75 9.47 -5.54
CA LEU A 97 -15.51 10.22 -5.74
C LEU A 97 -15.72 11.73 -5.78
N LYS A 98 -16.90 12.19 -6.21
CA LYS A 98 -17.21 13.63 -6.33
C LYS A 98 -17.08 14.32 -4.97
N GLY A 99 -16.40 15.45 -4.96
CA GLY A 99 -16.11 16.25 -3.76
C GLY A 99 -14.93 15.77 -2.92
N ARG A 100 -14.38 14.57 -3.16
CA ARG A 100 -13.21 14.06 -2.41
C ARG A 100 -11.93 14.77 -2.84
N LEU A 101 -10.99 14.86 -1.90
CA LEU A 101 -9.61 15.26 -2.16
C LEU A 101 -8.77 14.04 -2.50
N THR A 102 -7.86 14.21 -3.47
CA THR A 102 -6.90 13.21 -3.90
C THR A 102 -5.55 13.86 -4.18
N VAL A 103 -4.51 13.04 -4.31
CA VAL A 103 -3.20 13.48 -4.80
C VAL A 103 -3.07 13.21 -6.29
N MET A 104 -2.52 14.18 -7.03
CA MET A 104 -2.17 14.01 -8.45
C MET A 104 -0.76 14.52 -8.79
N VAL A 105 -0.21 13.97 -9.86
CA VAL A 105 0.99 14.49 -10.53
C VAL A 105 0.54 15.52 -11.57
N ALA A 106 0.90 16.79 -11.35
CA ALA A 106 0.49 17.94 -12.16
C ALA A 106 1.48 18.32 -13.28
N ASN A 107 2.70 17.77 -13.31
CA ASN A 107 3.66 18.06 -14.39
C ASN A 107 4.00 16.85 -15.26
N LEU A 108 3.12 15.84 -15.28
CA LEU A 108 3.26 14.71 -16.17
C LEU A 108 2.93 15.14 -17.60
N ALA A 109 3.72 14.69 -18.58
CA ALA A 109 3.45 14.96 -19.98
C ALA A 109 2.04 14.46 -20.37
N PRO A 110 1.22 15.30 -21.03
CA PRO A 110 -0.14 14.90 -21.41
C PRO A 110 -0.13 13.64 -22.28
N ARG A 111 -0.93 12.65 -21.91
CA ARG A 111 -1.03 11.38 -22.65
C ARG A 111 -2.32 11.34 -23.43
N LYS A 112 -2.23 11.32 -24.76
CA LYS A 112 -3.39 11.13 -25.64
C LYS A 112 -3.87 9.68 -25.56
N MET A 113 -5.16 9.52 -25.26
CA MET A 113 -5.87 8.25 -25.20
C MET A 113 -7.03 8.27 -26.21
N LYS A 114 -7.68 7.11 -26.42
CA LYS A 114 -8.83 7.00 -27.33
C LYS A 114 -10.00 7.92 -26.94
N PHE A 115 -10.11 8.28 -25.66
CA PHE A 115 -11.26 8.97 -25.08
C PHE A 115 -10.97 10.43 -24.69
N GLY A 116 -9.77 10.94 -24.98
CA GLY A 116 -9.33 12.28 -24.60
C GLY A 116 -7.86 12.35 -24.25
N VAL A 117 -7.45 13.46 -23.65
CA VAL A 117 -6.07 13.70 -23.18
C VAL A 117 -6.05 13.61 -21.66
N SER A 118 -5.16 12.78 -21.10
CA SER A 118 -4.90 12.74 -19.65
C SER A 118 -3.80 13.73 -19.31
N GLU A 119 -4.12 14.75 -18.52
CA GLU A 119 -3.22 15.87 -18.18
C GLU A 119 -2.54 15.69 -16.81
N GLY A 120 -2.45 14.43 -16.38
CA GLY A 120 -1.92 14.05 -15.08
C GLY A 120 -2.28 12.61 -14.73
N MET A 121 -1.94 12.26 -13.49
CA MET A 121 -2.19 10.94 -12.91
C MET A 121 -2.54 11.10 -11.43
N VAL A 122 -3.63 10.48 -11.00
CA VAL A 122 -3.94 10.34 -9.57
C VAL A 122 -3.12 9.22 -8.95
N LEU A 123 -2.75 9.37 -7.68
CA LEU A 123 -2.02 8.34 -6.97
C LEU A 123 -2.97 7.41 -6.22
N ALA A 124 -2.79 6.10 -6.43
CA ALA A 124 -3.49 5.07 -5.69
C ALA A 124 -2.52 3.94 -5.33
N ALA A 125 -2.69 3.36 -4.14
CA ALA A 125 -1.93 2.21 -3.70
C ALA A 125 -2.64 0.91 -4.13
N SER A 126 -1.85 -0.06 -4.58
CA SER A 126 -2.28 -1.44 -4.87
C SER A 126 -1.09 -2.38 -4.56
N GLY A 127 -1.35 -3.65 -4.30
CA GLY A 127 -0.32 -4.62 -3.96
C GLY A 127 -0.80 -6.07 -4.17
N ASP A 128 -0.17 -7.00 -3.45
CA ASP A 128 -0.47 -8.44 -3.56
C ASP A 128 -1.89 -8.78 -3.08
N THR A 129 -2.44 -7.98 -2.17
CA THR A 129 -3.84 -8.10 -1.75
C THR A 129 -4.73 -7.37 -2.75
N PRO A 130 -5.84 -7.99 -3.20
CA PRO A 130 -6.79 -7.33 -4.09
C PRO A 130 -7.36 -6.07 -3.44
N GLY A 131 -7.24 -4.95 -4.14
CA GLY A 131 -7.74 -3.66 -3.69
C GLY A 131 -7.01 -2.51 -4.36
N LEU A 132 -7.70 -1.38 -4.46
CA LEU A 132 -7.12 -0.13 -4.94
C LEU A 132 -7.53 0.98 -3.98
N TYR A 133 -6.53 1.68 -3.47
CA TYR A 133 -6.70 2.64 -2.38
C TYR A 133 -6.26 4.02 -2.87
N LEU A 134 -7.22 4.87 -3.18
CA LEU A 134 -6.95 6.24 -3.61
C LEU A 134 -6.34 7.04 -2.45
N LEU A 135 -5.21 7.72 -2.70
CA LEU A 135 -4.53 8.53 -1.70
C LEU A 135 -5.28 9.84 -1.46
N SER A 136 -5.67 10.07 -0.21
CA SER A 136 -6.30 11.30 0.26
C SER A 136 -5.40 12.03 1.26
N PRO A 137 -5.29 13.36 1.18
CA PRO A 137 -4.61 14.14 2.21
C PRO A 137 -5.44 14.21 3.50
N ASP A 138 -4.78 14.55 4.60
CA ASP A 138 -5.44 14.84 5.88
C ASP A 138 -6.31 16.10 5.82
N ALA A 139 -7.16 16.26 6.83
CA ALA A 139 -8.05 17.42 6.96
C ALA A 139 -7.25 18.73 7.00
N GLY A 140 -7.78 19.76 6.33
CA GLY A 140 -7.14 21.08 6.21
C GLY A 140 -6.34 21.27 4.91
N ALA A 141 -6.06 20.19 4.17
CA ALA A 141 -5.53 20.30 2.82
C ALA A 141 -6.55 20.95 1.87
N THR A 142 -6.09 21.88 1.03
CA THR A 142 -6.92 22.56 0.02
C THR A 142 -6.45 22.24 -1.39
N PRO A 143 -7.33 22.32 -2.40
CA PRO A 143 -6.94 22.18 -3.80
C PRO A 143 -5.77 23.09 -4.17
N GLY A 144 -4.80 22.56 -4.92
CA GLY A 144 -3.63 23.28 -5.40
C GLY A 144 -2.42 23.28 -4.47
N MET A 145 -2.58 22.85 -3.21
CA MET A 145 -1.45 22.71 -2.28
C MET A 145 -0.41 21.74 -2.84
N ARG A 146 0.86 22.17 -2.82
CA ARG A 146 1.99 21.36 -3.24
C ARG A 146 2.36 20.35 -2.15
N ILE A 147 2.70 19.14 -2.55
CA ILE A 147 3.19 18.06 -1.69
C ILE A 147 4.71 18.03 -1.79
N SER A 148 5.38 17.88 -0.64
CA SER A 148 6.83 17.96 -0.48
C SER A 148 7.37 16.92 0.47
#